data_AF-A0A2E9IWG5-F1
#
_entry.id   AF-A0A2E9IWG5-F1
#
_cell.length_a   1.000
_cell.length_b   1.000
_cell.length_c   1.000
_cell.angle_alpha   90.00
_cell.angle_beta   90.00
_cell.angle_gamma   90.00
#
_symmetry.space_group_name_H-M   'P 1'
#
loop_
_entity.id
_entity.type
_entity.pdbx_description
1 polymer ?
#
loop_
_entity_poly.entity_id
_entity_poly.type
_entity_poly.pdbx_seq_one_letter_code
_entity_poly.pdbx_strand_id
1 'polypeptide(L)'
;MARWYRGASLILVNKEQFQHIHVTDVGDYDEALFLSDNSALSYNIQAGSHDYIIDLGQAKRVSRFFLNNQSAAGSFRVLCADTLDELESEEWIQLSQAVDFASGVIPSVTFPSIEIRYILIRFDIESAGNIGNFGVTGERS
;
A
#
# COMPACT_ATOMS: atom_id res chain seq x y z
N MET A 1 -14.18 -6.03 -1.19
CA MET A 1 -14.39 -4.76 -0.47
C MET A 1 -13.19 -4.58 0.46
N ALA A 2 -12.27 -3.67 0.15
CA ALA A 2 -11.13 -3.38 1.01
C ALA A 2 -11.65 -2.64 2.24
N ARG A 3 -11.76 -3.34 3.37
CA ARG A 3 -12.09 -2.71 4.63
C ARG A 3 -10.78 -2.56 5.38
N TRP A 4 -10.19 -1.36 5.34
CA TRP A 4 -9.04 -1.03 6.17
C TRP A 4 -9.37 -1.33 7.63
N TYR A 5 -8.41 -1.86 8.38
CA TYR A 5 -8.59 -2.13 9.79
C TYR A 5 -8.89 -0.81 10.51
N ARG A 6 -9.77 -0.85 11.53
CA ARG A 6 -10.11 0.35 12.31
C ARG A 6 -8.85 0.87 13.02
N GLY A 7 -8.42 2.07 12.66
CA GLY A 7 -7.18 2.68 13.16
C GLY A 7 -6.00 2.62 12.19
N ALA A 8 -6.14 1.96 11.03
CA ALA A 8 -5.11 1.99 10.01
C ALA A 8 -5.08 3.33 9.26
N SER A 9 -3.89 3.77 8.84
CA SER A 9 -3.67 5.01 8.09
C SER A 9 -2.66 4.78 6.97
N LEU A 10 -2.73 5.61 5.93
CA LEU A 10 -1.71 5.67 4.89
C LEU A 10 -0.67 6.70 5.33
N ILE A 11 0.61 6.37 5.20
CA ILE A 11 1.69 7.33 5.40
C ILE A 11 2.32 7.58 4.03
N LEU A 12 2.28 8.84 3.58
CA LEU A 12 3.07 9.28 2.43
C LEU A 12 4.48 9.60 2.88
N VAL A 13 5.46 9.20 2.06
CA VAL A 13 6.86 9.55 2.29
C VAL A 13 7.23 10.66 1.32
N ASN A 14 7.48 11.86 1.85
CA ASN A 14 7.97 12.99 1.06
C ASN A 14 9.35 13.40 1.56
N LYS A 15 10.38 13.02 0.79
CA LYS A 15 11.81 13.20 1.07
C LYS A 15 12.28 12.51 2.36
N GLU A 16 11.85 13.01 3.52
CA GLU A 16 12.21 12.52 4.86
C GLU A 16 11.06 12.71 5.88
N GLN A 17 9.90 13.19 5.42
CA GLN A 17 8.74 13.42 6.29
C GLN A 17 7.69 12.33 6.08
N PHE A 18 7.27 11.72 7.19
CA PHE A 18 6.14 10.81 7.24
C PHE A 18 4.87 11.60 7.47
N GLN A 19 4.01 11.64 6.45
CA GLN A 19 2.72 12.30 6.53
C GLN A 19 1.62 11.27 6.68
N HIS A 20 1.00 11.22 7.86
CA HIS A 20 -0.16 10.39 8.10
C HIS A 20 -1.40 10.99 7.40
N ILE A 21 -2.03 10.18 6.57
CA ILE A 21 -3.29 10.44 5.91
C ILE A 21 -4.32 9.47 6.49
N HIS A 22 -5.42 10.04 6.94
CA HIS A 22 -6.57 9.30 7.44
C HIS A 22 -7.71 9.31 6.42
N VAL A 23 -8.66 8.39 6.57
CA VAL A 23 -9.85 8.31 5.70
C VAL A 23 -10.66 9.62 5.70
N THR A 24 -10.58 10.40 6.79
CA THR A 24 -11.26 11.70 6.92
C THR A 24 -10.68 12.79 6.04
N ASP A 25 -9.48 12.59 5.50
CA ASP A 25 -8.73 13.62 4.78
C ASP A 25 -8.95 13.52 3.25
N VAL A 26 -9.95 12.72 2.84
CA VAL A 26 -10.38 12.57 1.44
C VAL A 26 -10.88 13.93 0.93
N GLY A 27 -10.13 14.52 0.00
CA GLY A 27 -10.35 15.86 -0.55
C GLY A 27 -9.17 16.82 -0.36
N ASP A 28 -8.29 16.54 0.63
CA ASP A 28 -7.07 17.30 0.88
C ASP A 28 -5.82 16.65 0.25
N TYR A 29 -5.86 15.32 0.05
CA TYR A 29 -4.83 14.53 -0.62
C TYR A 29 -5.47 13.58 -1.62
N ASP A 30 -4.96 13.55 -2.86
CA ASP A 30 -5.47 12.68 -3.91
C ASP A 30 -5.22 11.19 -3.56
N GLU A 31 -4.13 10.89 -2.85
CA GLU A 31 -3.74 9.55 -2.40
C GLU A 31 -4.59 9.02 -1.21
N ALA A 32 -5.35 9.88 -0.52
CA ALA A 32 -6.30 9.45 0.51
C ALA A 32 -7.35 8.47 -0.04
N LEU A 33 -7.54 8.49 -1.35
CA LEU A 33 -8.40 7.59 -2.12
C LEU A 33 -7.99 6.11 -1.96
N PHE A 34 -6.71 5.81 -1.68
CA PHE A 34 -6.27 4.44 -1.40
C PHE A 34 -6.94 3.83 -0.16
N LEU A 35 -7.40 4.68 0.75
CA LEU A 35 -8.11 4.30 1.96
C LEU A 35 -9.61 4.07 1.73
N SER A 36 -10.13 4.45 0.56
CA SER A 36 -11.56 4.41 0.27
C SER A 36 -12.08 2.98 0.07
N ASP A 37 -13.30 2.72 0.56
CA ASP A 37 -14.05 1.51 0.21
C ASP A 37 -14.80 1.65 -1.12
N ASN A 38 -14.84 2.86 -1.70
CA ASN A 38 -15.45 3.13 -2.99
C ASN A 38 -14.50 2.75 -4.14
N SER A 39 -14.75 1.59 -4.74
CA SER A 39 -13.97 1.06 -5.86
C SER A 39 -14.09 1.85 -7.18
N ALA A 40 -15.04 2.79 -7.27
CA ALA A 40 -15.20 3.64 -8.44
C ALA A 40 -14.21 4.82 -8.44
N LEU A 41 -13.64 5.14 -7.29
CA LEU A 41 -12.62 6.17 -7.17
C LEU A 41 -11.28 5.63 -7.69
N SER A 42 -10.52 6.47 -8.37
CA SER A 42 -9.14 6.17 -8.77
C SER A 42 -8.24 7.38 -8.72
N TYR A 43 -6.96 7.11 -8.54
CA TYR A 43 -5.84 8.03 -8.52
C TYR A 43 -4.96 7.77 -9.75
N ASN A 44 -4.56 8.83 -10.45
CA ASN A 44 -3.68 8.71 -11.60
C ASN A 44 -2.21 8.68 -11.15
N ILE A 45 -1.68 7.47 -10.95
CA ILE A 45 -0.28 7.28 -10.58
C ILE A 45 0.62 7.54 -11.78
N GLN A 46 1.66 8.36 -11.57
CA GLN A 46 2.64 8.69 -12.59
C GLN A 46 3.67 7.57 -12.76
N ALA A 47 4.39 7.56 -13.89
CA ALA A 47 5.53 6.67 -14.06
C ALA A 47 6.66 7.01 -13.07
N GLY A 48 7.46 6.00 -12.69
CA GLY A 48 8.53 6.11 -11.72
C GLY A 48 8.27 5.35 -10.42
N SER A 49 9.13 5.58 -9.42
CA SER A 49 9.08 4.89 -8.14
C SER A 49 8.17 5.62 -7.15
N HIS A 50 7.30 4.87 -6.46
CA HIS A 50 6.39 5.40 -5.45
C HIS A 50 6.37 4.50 -4.22
N ASP A 51 6.58 5.09 -3.05
CA ASP A 51 6.61 4.38 -1.79
C ASP A 51 5.43 4.81 -0.91
N TYR A 52 4.69 3.82 -0.43
CA TYR A 52 3.55 4.01 0.46
C TYR A 52 3.68 3.13 1.69
N ILE A 53 3.41 3.66 2.87
CA ILE A 53 3.40 2.88 4.10
C ILE A 53 1.97 2.76 4.62
N ILE A 54 1.55 1.56 5.00
CA ILE A 54 0.34 1.29 5.74
C ILE A 54 0.74 1.15 7.21
N ASP A 55 0.30 2.08 8.08
CA ASP A 55 0.32 1.87 9.52
C ASP A 55 -0.97 1.17 9.93
N LEU A 56 -0.88 -0.03 10.50
CA LEU A 56 -2.02 -0.82 10.97
C LEU A 56 -2.57 -0.32 12.32
N GLY A 57 -1.93 0.69 12.92
CA GLY A 57 -2.23 1.30 14.22
C GLY A 57 -1.76 0.47 15.42
N GLN A 58 -1.63 -0.84 15.24
CA GLN A 58 -1.08 -1.82 16.18
C GLN A 58 -0.61 -3.04 15.39
N ALA A 59 0.21 -3.90 16.01
CA ALA A 59 0.60 -5.16 15.38
C ALA A 59 -0.64 -6.01 15.02
N LYS A 60 -0.67 -6.53 13.80
CA LYS A 60 -1.75 -7.38 13.28
C LYS A 60 -1.20 -8.52 12.44
N ARG A 61 -1.93 -9.63 12.45
CA ARG A 61 -1.65 -10.74 11.53
C ARG A 61 -2.09 -10.41 10.11
N VAL A 62 -1.14 -10.47 9.17
CA VAL A 62 -1.34 -10.20 7.74
C VAL A 62 -0.65 -11.27 6.90
N SER A 63 -1.22 -11.62 5.76
CA SER A 63 -0.69 -12.66 4.87
C SER A 63 -0.92 -12.40 3.37
N ARG A 64 -1.58 -11.28 3.03
CA ARG A 64 -1.86 -10.92 1.64
C ARG A 64 -1.92 -9.42 1.45
N PHE A 65 -1.38 -8.94 0.33
CA PHE A 65 -1.59 -7.60 -0.22
C PHE A 65 -2.36 -7.70 -1.54
N PHE A 66 -3.17 -6.69 -1.86
CA PHE A 66 -3.85 -6.55 -3.15
C PHE A 66 -3.95 -5.07 -3.56
N LEU A 67 -4.00 -4.85 -4.87
CA LEU A 67 -4.17 -3.54 -5.49
C LEU A 67 -5.33 -3.59 -6.49
N ASN A 68 -6.25 -2.64 -6.41
CA ASN A 68 -7.25 -2.42 -7.44
C ASN A 68 -6.67 -1.58 -8.58
N ASN A 69 -5.98 -2.20 -9.53
CA ASN A 69 -5.43 -1.50 -10.68
C ASN A 69 -6.46 -1.44 -11.84
N GLN A 70 -6.57 -0.28 -12.47
CA GLN A 70 -7.48 -0.06 -13.61
C GLN A 70 -6.70 0.03 -14.92
N SER A 71 -5.65 0.85 -14.98
CA SER A 71 -4.92 1.09 -16.23
C SER A 71 -3.42 1.33 -16.12
N ALA A 72 -2.83 1.28 -14.91
CA ALA A 72 -1.39 1.37 -14.75
C ALA A 72 -0.70 0.04 -15.10
N ALA A 73 0.60 0.11 -15.41
CA ALA A 73 1.47 -1.04 -15.57
C ALA A 73 2.82 -0.82 -14.87
N GLY A 74 3.39 -1.89 -14.34
CA GLY A 74 4.65 -1.86 -13.61
C GLY A 74 4.76 -3.05 -12.67
N SER A 75 5.50 -2.87 -11.58
CA SER A 75 5.65 -3.90 -10.53
C SER A 75 5.51 -3.30 -9.14
N PHE A 76 5.28 -4.15 -8.14
CA PHE A 76 5.41 -3.77 -6.74
C PHE A 76 6.09 -4.84 -5.91
N ARG A 77 6.65 -4.44 -4.77
CA ARG A 77 7.08 -5.35 -3.70
C ARG A 77 6.55 -4.89 -2.35
N VAL A 78 6.35 -5.86 -1.45
CA VAL A 78 5.85 -5.63 -0.11
C VAL A 78 6.97 -5.90 0.89
N LEU A 79 7.18 -4.96 1.81
CA LEU A 79 8.09 -5.06 2.95
C LEU A 79 7.33 -4.76 4.24
N CYS A 80 7.95 -5.04 5.38
CA CYS A 80 7.37 -4.73 6.68
C CYS A 80 8.40 -4.35 7.74
N ALA A 81 7.95 -3.66 8.78
CA ALA A 81 8.75 -3.30 9.93
C ALA A 81 7.86 -3.17 11.19
N ASP A 82 8.46 -3.41 12.36
CA ASP A 82 7.81 -3.20 13.66
C ASP A 82 7.79 -1.72 14.07
N THR A 83 8.77 -0.96 13.60
CA THR A 83 8.96 0.47 13.82
C THR A 83 8.81 1.25 12.51
N LEU A 84 8.48 2.54 12.64
CA LEU A 84 8.43 3.45 11.49
C LEU A 84 9.83 4.01 11.30
N ASP A 85 10.60 3.39 10.41
CA ASP A 85 11.97 3.77 10.09
C ASP A 85 12.08 4.39 8.69
N GLU A 86 13.21 5.05 8.45
CA GLU A 86 13.57 5.58 7.13
C GLU A 86 13.44 4.49 6.05
N LEU A 87 13.04 4.88 4.84
CA LEU A 87 12.73 3.92 3.76
C LEU A 87 13.88 2.98 3.44
N GLU A 88 15.11 3.48 3.49
CA GLU A 88 16.32 2.73 3.16
C GLU A 88 16.93 2.00 4.37
N SER A 89 16.23 1.97 5.51
CA SER A 89 16.65 1.21 6.69
C SER A 89 16.64 -0.30 6.43
N GLU A 90 17.62 -1.00 7.02
CA GLU A 90 17.70 -2.47 7.00
C GLU A 90 16.60 -3.15 7.84
N GLU A 91 15.85 -2.39 8.65
CA GLU A 91 14.71 -2.87 9.43
C GLU A 91 13.51 -3.25 8.54
N TRP A 92 13.46 -2.79 7.29
CA TRP A 92 12.43 -3.18 6.33
C TRP A 92 12.69 -4.58 5.77
N ILE A 93 11.95 -5.56 6.28
CA ILE A 93 12.06 -6.96 5.86
C ILE A 93 11.16 -7.20 4.65
N GLN A 94 11.73 -7.70 3.56
CA GLN A 94 10.97 -8.02 2.35
C GLN A 94 10.07 -9.24 2.53
N LEU A 95 8.78 -9.09 2.18
CA LEU A 95 7.75 -10.12 2.26
C LEU A 95 7.45 -10.80 0.93
N SER A 96 7.67 -10.10 -0.18
CA SER A 96 7.39 -10.62 -1.51
C SER A 96 8.55 -10.37 -2.48
N GLN A 97 8.68 -11.23 -3.48
CA GLN A 97 9.36 -10.83 -4.72
C GLN A 97 8.59 -9.70 -5.40
N ALA A 98 9.19 -9.10 -6.43
CA ALA A 98 8.46 -8.16 -7.30
C ALA A 98 7.27 -8.87 -7.98
N VAL A 99 6.15 -8.17 -8.06
CA VAL A 99 4.89 -8.67 -8.66
C VAL A 99 4.52 -7.73 -9.78
N ASP A 100 4.62 -8.24 -11.00
CA ASP A 100 4.29 -7.48 -12.20
C ASP A 100 2.78 -7.37 -12.39
N PHE A 101 2.35 -6.25 -12.93
CA PHE A 101 0.96 -6.00 -13.29
C PHE A 101 0.86 -5.14 -14.55
N ALA A 102 -0.22 -5.37 -15.30
CA ALA A 102 -0.56 -4.62 -16.50
C ALA A 102 -1.96 -4.03 -16.38
N SER A 103 -2.31 -3.16 -17.33
CA SER A 103 -3.64 -2.53 -17.40
C SER A 103 -4.77 -3.56 -17.28
N GLY A 104 -5.75 -3.29 -16.42
CA GLY A 104 -6.92 -4.14 -16.18
C GLY A 104 -6.67 -5.39 -15.33
N VAL A 105 -5.44 -5.63 -14.87
CA VAL A 105 -5.11 -6.71 -13.93
C VAL A 105 -5.29 -6.20 -12.51
N ILE A 106 -5.92 -6.99 -11.63
CA ILE A 106 -5.99 -6.73 -10.18
C ILE A 106 -4.91 -7.59 -9.51
N PRO A 107 -3.67 -7.09 -9.33
CA PRO A 107 -2.61 -7.91 -8.80
C PRO A 107 -2.75 -8.10 -7.29
N SER A 108 -2.27 -9.23 -6.81
CA SER A 108 -2.20 -9.54 -5.38
C SER A 108 -1.07 -10.49 -5.10
N VAL A 109 -0.54 -10.46 -3.89
CA VAL A 109 0.51 -11.37 -3.44
C VAL A 109 0.23 -11.89 -2.06
N THR A 110 0.51 -13.18 -1.87
CA THR A 110 0.44 -13.86 -0.58
C THR A 110 1.85 -14.11 -0.06
N PHE A 111 2.02 -13.97 1.25
CA PHE A 111 3.27 -14.18 1.98
C PHE A 111 2.97 -14.92 3.29
N PRO A 112 3.98 -15.47 3.99
CA PRO A 112 3.77 -16.11 5.29
C PRO A 112 2.99 -15.21 6.25
N SER A 113 2.10 -15.80 7.06
CA SER A 113 1.34 -15.05 8.06
C SER A 113 2.29 -14.51 9.13
N ILE A 114 2.37 -13.19 9.24
CA ILE A 114 3.24 -12.49 10.20
C ILE A 114 2.42 -11.52 11.04
N GLU A 115 2.89 -11.24 12.25
CA GLU A 115 2.33 -10.21 13.12
C GLU A 115 3.21 -8.97 13.02
N ILE A 116 2.68 -7.87 12.50
CA ILE A 116 3.47 -6.67 12.18
C ILE A 116 2.62 -5.41 12.23
N ARG A 117 3.23 -4.23 12.36
CA ARG A 117 2.52 -2.95 12.40
C ARG A 117 2.60 -2.17 11.09
N TYR A 118 3.78 -2.06 10.48
CA TYR A 118 3.98 -1.25 9.29
C TYR A 118 4.21 -2.13 8.07
N ILE A 119 3.55 -1.78 6.97
CA ILE A 119 3.76 -2.41 5.66
C ILE A 119 4.20 -1.34 4.68
N LEU A 120 5.34 -1.53 4.04
CA LEU A 120 5.83 -0.68 2.96
C LEU A 120 5.52 -1.33 1.61
N ILE A 121 4.95 -0.55 0.71
CA ILE A 121 4.67 -0.93 -0.66
C ILE A 121 5.52 -0.04 -1.54
N ARG A 122 6.44 -0.67 -2.26
CA ARG A 122 7.28 0.01 -3.25
C ARG A 122 6.78 -0.33 -4.64
N PHE A 123 6.27 0.68 -5.34
CA PHE A 123 5.88 0.58 -6.74
C PHE A 123 7.02 1.01 -7.64
N ASP A 124 7.16 0.31 -8.76
CA ASP A 124 7.93 0.77 -9.91
C ASP A 124 6.97 0.82 -11.11
N ILE A 125 6.48 2.03 -11.42
CA ILE A 125 5.45 2.25 -12.44
C ILE A 125 6.11 2.50 -13.78
N GLU A 126 5.99 1.55 -14.69
CA GLU A 126 6.49 1.65 -16.06
C GLU A 126 5.58 2.51 -16.94
N SER A 127 4.26 2.38 -16.78
CA SER A 127 3.25 3.17 -17.49
C SER A 127 2.27 3.78 -16.51
N ALA A 128 2.18 5.11 -16.55
CA ALA A 128 1.20 5.87 -15.79
C ALA A 128 -0.24 5.39 -16.08
N GLY A 129 -1.11 5.50 -15.09
CA GLY A 129 -2.48 5.04 -15.21
C GLY A 129 -3.26 5.18 -13.91
N ASN A 130 -4.47 4.64 -13.90
CA ASN A 130 -5.37 4.75 -12.77
C ASN A 130 -5.25 3.53 -11.87
N ILE A 131 -5.02 3.79 -10.60
CA ILE A 131 -5.09 2.81 -9.52
C ILE A 131 -6.14 3.24 -8.50
N GLY A 132 -6.93 2.30 -8.02
CA GLY A 132 -7.87 2.49 -6.93
C GLY A 132 -7.25 2.06 -5.59
N ASN A 133 -8.11 1.64 -4.67
CA ASN A 133 -7.68 1.20 -3.35
C ASN A 133 -6.74 -0.02 -3.36
N PHE A 134 -5.86 -0.05 -2.37
CA PHE A 134 -5.06 -1.22 -2.04
C PHE A 134 -5.16 -1.50 -0.55
N GLY A 135 -4.66 -2.66 -0.12
CA GLY A 135 -4.58 -2.96 1.29
C GLY A 135 -3.99 -4.32 1.59
N VAL A 136 -3.88 -4.59 2.88
CA VAL A 136 -3.45 -5.89 3.41
C VAL A 136 -4.59 -6.58 4.14
N THR A 137 -4.60 -7.91 4.05
CA THR A 137 -5.51 -8.78 4.79
C THR A 137 -4.73 -9.92 5.41
N GLY A 138 -5.23 -10.43 6.54
CA GLY A 138 -4.77 -11.68 7.14
C GLY A 138 -5.93 -12.46 7.71
N GLU A 139 -5.60 -13.58 8.35
CA GLU A 139 -6.58 -14.36 9.10
C GLU A 139 -7.17 -13.51 10.23
N ARG A 140 -8.48 -13.64 10.45
CA ARG A 140 -9.11 -13.12 11.67
C ARG A 140 -8.65 -14.01 12.83
N SER A 141 -7.81 -13.48 13.71
CA SER A 141 -7.67 -13.98 15.08
C SER A 141 -8.98 -13.81 15.84
#